data_AF-A0A379GBF3-F1
#
_entry.id   AF-A0A379GBF3-F1
#
_cell.length_a   1.000
_cell.length_b   1.000
_cell.length_c   1.000
_cell.angle_alpha   90.00
_cell.angle_beta   90.00
_cell.angle_gamma   90.00
#
_symmetry.space_group_name_H-M   'P 1'
#
loop_
_entity.id
_entity.type
_entity.pdbx_description
1 polymer ?
#
loop_
_entity_poly.entity_id
_entity_poly.type
_entity_poly.pdbx_seq_one_letter_code
_entity_poly.pdbx_strand_id
1 'polypeptide(L)' 'MYPVIDMPLPEVYSVMPKPQKSLQFDADVVAKERQTWTRNWQSAVSR' A
#
# COMPACT_ATOMS: atom_id res chain seq x y z
N MET A 1 4.51 1.51 10.05
CA MET A 1 5.27 0.58 9.17
C MET A 1 5.64 -0.63 10.00
N TYR A 2 5.38 -1.85 9.52
CA TYR A 2 5.76 -3.09 10.21
C TYR A 2 7.18 -3.50 9.81
N PRO A 3 7.99 -4.03 10.73
CA PRO A 3 9.30 -4.59 10.40
C PRO A 3 9.12 -5.83 9.50
N VAL A 4 10.05 -6.03 8.57
CA VAL A 4 10.11 -7.22 7.70
C VAL A 4 10.74 -8.43 8.40
N ILE A 5 11.40 -8.18 9.54
CA ILE A 5 12.00 -9.21 10.40
C ILE A 5 11.12 -9.43 11.62
N ASP A 6 11.20 -10.63 12.20
CA ASP A 6 10.53 -10.94 13.45
C ASP A 6 11.23 -10.23 14.61
N MET A 7 10.54 -9.24 15.17
CA MET A 7 10.95 -8.53 16.38
C MET A 7 9.72 -8.16 17.22
N PRO A 8 9.85 -8.04 18.55
CA PRO A 8 8.76 -7.58 19.38
C PRO A 8 8.31 -6.17 18.95
N LEU A 9 7.00 -6.02 18.72
CA LEU A 9 6.39 -4.73 18.39
C LEU A 9 6.06 -3.95 19.67
N PRO A 10 6.10 -2.60 19.64
CA PRO A 10 5.64 -1.77 20.74
C PRO A 10 4.16 -2.03 21.07
N GLU A 11 3.76 -1.78 22.33
CA GLU A 11 2.42 -2.09 22.85
C GLU A 11 1.27 -1.51 22.01
N VAL A 12 1.47 -0.34 21.40
CA VAL A 12 0.48 0.32 20.52
C VAL A 12 0.01 -0.57 19.35
N TYR A 13 0.81 -1.55 18.92
CA TYR A 13 0.45 -2.48 17.84
C TYR A 13 -0.58 -3.53 18.25
N SER A 14 -0.83 -3.73 19.56
CA SER A 14 -1.82 -4.69 20.06
C SER A 14 -3.27 -4.27 19.80
N VAL A 15 -3.52 -2.96 19.73
CA VAL A 15 -4.88 -2.39 19.54
C VAL A 15 -5.15 -1.97 18.11
N MET A 16 -4.16 -2.06 17.22
CA MET A 16 -4.34 -1.69 15.81
C MET A 16 -5.07 -2.79 15.04
N PRO A 17 -6.19 -2.48 14.36
CA PRO A 17 -6.91 -3.47 13.58
C PRO A 17 -6.06 -3.94 12.40
N LYS A 18 -5.92 -5.26 12.26
CA LYS A 18 -5.28 -5.87 11.09
C LYS A 18 -6.31 -6.03 9.96
N PRO A 19 -5.98 -5.64 8.72
CA PRO A 19 -6.87 -5.88 7.58
C PRO A 19 -7.15 -7.38 7.43
N GLN A 20 -8.41 -7.75 7.19
CA GLN A 20 -8.79 -9.15 6.95
C GLN A 20 -8.30 -9.66 5.59
N LYS A 21 -8.17 -8.75 4.60
CA LYS A 21 -7.73 -9.06 3.25
C LYS A 21 -6.69 -8.05 2.80
N SER A 22 -5.50 -8.53 2.47
CA SER A 22 -4.47 -7.74 1.81
C SER A 22 -4.76 -7.66 0.31
N LEU A 23 -4.70 -6.46 -0.25
CA LEU A 23 -4.80 -6.23 -1.69
C LEU A 23 -3.40 -5.88 -2.22
N GLN A 24 -2.97 -6.58 -3.25
CA GLN A 24 -1.64 -6.39 -3.85
C GLN A 24 -1.73 -6.65 -5.35
N PHE A 25 -1.08 -5.78 -6.14
CA PHE A 25 -0.80 -6.02 -7.54
C PHE A 25 0.58 -6.67 -7.69
N ASP A 26 0.75 -7.46 -8.75
CA ASP A 26 2.06 -7.97 -9.15
C ASP A 26 2.97 -6.83 -9.60
N ALA A 27 4.28 -7.01 -9.37
CA ALA A 27 5.28 -5.99 -9.67
C ALA A 27 5.27 -5.58 -11.16
N ASP A 28 5.12 -6.54 -12.07
CA ASP A 28 5.10 -6.30 -13.51
C ASP A 28 3.88 -5.48 -13.95
N VAL A 29 2.72 -5.72 -13.32
CA VAL A 29 1.50 -4.95 -13.56
C VAL A 29 1.69 -3.51 -13.10
N VAL A 30 2.26 -3.31 -11.91
CA VAL A 30 2.55 -1.97 -11.40
C VAL A 30 3.56 -1.25 -12.31
N ALA A 31 4.63 -1.93 -12.72
CA ALA A 31 5.65 -1.35 -13.59
C ALA A 31 5.05 -0.88 -14.93
N LYS A 32 4.16 -1.68 -15.52
CA LYS A 32 3.49 -1.37 -16.78
C LYS A 32 2.49 -0.22 -16.65
N GLU A 33 1.65 -0.22 -15.62
CA GLU A 33 0.44 0.63 -15.59
C GLU A 33 0.60 1.93 -14.77
N ARG A 34 1.58 1.98 -13.84
CA ARG A 34 1.74 3.09 -12.88
C ARG A 34 1.73 4.47 -13.53
N GLN A 35 2.46 4.64 -14.64
CA GLN A 35 2.58 5.95 -15.29
C GLN A 35 1.22 6.48 -15.78
N THR A 36 0.40 5.59 -16.35
CA THR A 36 -0.94 5.92 -16.84
C THR A 36 -1.88 6.23 -15.68
N TRP A 37 -1.88 5.40 -14.63
CA TRP A 37 -2.71 5.63 -13.46
C TRP A 37 -2.41 6.96 -12.76
N THR A 38 -1.14 7.32 -12.60
CA THR A 38 -0.76 8.60 -11.98
C THR A 38 -1.25 9.79 -12.80
N ARG A 39 -1.09 9.76 -14.14
CA ARG A 39 -1.61 10.83 -15.02
C ARG A 39 -3.12 10.97 -14.95
N ASN A 40 -3.83 9.84 -14.96
CA ASN A 40 -5.30 9.83 -14.87
C ASN A 40 -5.77 10.40 -13.52
N TRP A 41 -5.16 9.97 -12.42
CA TRP A 41 -5.48 10.49 -11.09
C TRP A 41 -5.27 11.99 -11.00
N GLN A 42 -4.09 12.49 -11.41
CA GLN A 42 -3.78 13.93 -11.35
C GLN A 42 -4.78 14.76 -12.19
N SER A 43 -5.08 14.30 -13.40
CA SER A 43 -6.02 14.99 -14.29
C SER A 43 -7.45 15.02 -13.74
N ALA A 44 -7.82 14.01 -12.94
CA ALA A 44 -9.15 13.91 -12.34
C ALA A 44 -9.33 14.82 -11.12
N VAL A 45 -8.26 15.09 -10.35
CA VAL A 45 -8.36 15.79 -9.06
C VAL A 45 -7.88 17.25 -9.07
N SER A 46 -7.31 17.75 -10.17
CA SER A 46 -6.65 19.08 -10.23
C SER A 46 -7.30 20.09 -11.19
N ARG A 47 -8.64 20.08 -11.33
CA ARG A 47 -9.35 21.16 -12.05
C ARG A 47 -9.69 22.34 -11.17
#